data_AF-A0A336MBJ4-F1
#
_entry.id   AF-A0A336MBJ4-F1
#
_cell.length_a   1.000
_cell.length_b   1.000
_cell.length_c   1.000
_cell.angle_alpha   90.00
_cell.angle_beta   90.00
_cell.angle_gamma   90.00
#
_symmetry.space_group_name_H-M   'P 1'
#
loop_
_entity.id
_entity.type
_entity.pdbx_description
1 polymer ?
#
loop_
_entity_poly.entity_id
_entity_poly.type
_entity_poly.pdbx_seq_one_letter_code
_entity_poly.pdbx_strand_id
1 'polypeptide(L)'
;MLSSVLIYNIFNNIQEDDLQHLLFFTEYGRLALYNSGKIPFQRLQFLVRDWMNPDEAKYGANGGQKILKDRLKFKDGQHPELKFLREHLTSCFDDISCFLMPHPGLKIRQNFDGRLSLLEPEFRTELQNLVPMLLAPENLVFMGDKLPEPKMLLAATAEASNLAAFEAAKDIYIQEIEEFCKNNSHLNASALQEKHDFIKEQAINEFKGKFKMGDEALIKSYNERLQHEVDNQ
;
A
#
# COMPACT_ATOMS: atom_id res chain seq x y z
N MET A 1 -1.95 6.66 -10.79
CA MET A 1 -1.87 5.35 -11.47
C MET A 1 -2.10 5.53 -12.97
N LEU A 2 -1.33 6.43 -13.59
CA LEU A 2 -1.36 6.72 -15.02
C LEU A 2 -0.32 5.91 -15.81
N SER A 3 0.56 5.20 -15.10
CA SER A 3 1.73 4.51 -15.62
C SER A 3 1.44 3.03 -15.86
N SER A 4 1.89 2.51 -17.00
CA SER A 4 1.97 1.05 -17.22
C SER A 4 3.09 0.38 -16.43
N VAL A 5 4.14 1.15 -16.12
CA VAL A 5 5.27 0.72 -15.28
C VAL A 5 5.48 1.73 -14.17
N LEU A 6 5.26 1.30 -12.92
CA LEU A 6 5.57 2.08 -11.72
C LEU A 6 6.96 1.68 -11.22
N ILE A 7 7.95 2.56 -11.38
CA ILE A 7 9.29 2.33 -10.84
C ILE A 7 9.33 2.88 -9.41
N TYR A 8 9.37 1.98 -8.42
CA TYR A 8 9.54 2.34 -7.03
C TYR A 8 11.02 2.38 -6.68
N ASN A 9 11.59 3.59 -6.72
CA ASN A 9 13.01 3.82 -6.52
C ASN A 9 13.35 3.95 -5.02
N ILE A 10 14.03 2.93 -4.49
CA ILE A 10 14.36 2.77 -3.07
C ILE A 10 15.87 2.85 -2.88
N PHE A 11 16.33 3.37 -1.74
CA PHE A 11 17.76 3.44 -1.42
C PHE A 11 18.20 2.27 -0.53
N ASN A 12 19.32 1.65 -0.88
CA ASN A 12 20.00 0.54 -0.19
C ASN A 12 19.24 -0.79 -0.10
N ASN A 13 18.05 -0.83 0.50
CA ASN A 13 17.33 -2.09 0.78
C ASN A 13 15.83 -1.82 0.88
N ILE A 14 15.01 -2.84 0.65
CA ILE A 14 13.55 -2.78 0.86
C ILE A 14 13.28 -2.96 2.35
N GLN A 15 12.86 -1.88 3.00
CA GLN A 15 12.50 -1.83 4.41
C GLN A 15 10.97 -1.96 4.60
N GLU A 16 10.51 -2.14 5.84
CA GLU A 16 9.07 -2.32 6.10
C GLU A 16 8.29 -1.01 5.89
N ASP A 17 8.89 0.15 6.16
CA ASP A 17 8.34 1.48 5.88
C ASP A 17 8.24 1.75 4.37
N ASP A 18 9.19 1.27 3.56
CA ASP A 18 9.05 1.31 2.10
C ASP A 18 7.79 0.54 1.65
N LEU A 19 7.52 -0.60 2.28
CA LEU A 19 6.33 -1.39 1.99
C LEU A 19 5.07 -0.70 2.48
N GLN A 20 5.07 -0.02 3.63
CA GLN A 20 3.90 0.73 4.13
C GLN A 20 3.40 1.78 3.11
N HIS A 21 4.28 2.42 2.35
CA HIS A 21 3.87 3.35 1.28
C HIS A 21 3.06 2.66 0.16
N LEU A 22 3.17 1.34 0.03
CA LEU A 22 2.41 0.56 -0.95
C LEU A 22 1.02 0.17 -0.47
N LEU A 23 0.68 0.40 0.80
CA LEU A 23 -0.62 0.04 1.37
C LEU A 23 -1.78 0.71 0.64
N PHE A 24 -1.56 1.94 0.17
CA PHE A 24 -2.53 2.65 -0.66
C PHE A 24 -2.85 1.91 -1.96
N PHE A 25 -1.85 1.35 -2.64
CA PHE A 25 -2.06 0.58 -3.86
C PHE A 25 -2.84 -0.70 -3.57
N THR A 26 -2.58 -1.37 -2.45
CA THR A 26 -3.31 -2.59 -2.09
C THR A 26 -4.77 -2.33 -1.72
N GLU A 27 -5.06 -1.24 -1.00
CA GLU A 27 -6.45 -0.88 -0.67
C GLU A 27 -7.23 -0.52 -1.92
N TYR A 28 -6.70 0.37 -2.78
CA TYR A 28 -7.35 0.67 -4.04
C TYR A 28 -7.49 -0.56 -4.92
N GLY A 29 -6.41 -1.33 -5.05
CA GLY A 29 -6.36 -2.45 -5.97
C GLY A 29 -7.41 -3.51 -5.61
N ARG A 30 -7.63 -3.76 -4.32
CA ARG A 30 -8.70 -4.64 -3.83
C ARG A 30 -10.09 -4.18 -4.26
N LEU A 31 -10.39 -2.88 -4.17
CA LEU A 31 -11.69 -2.33 -4.53
C LEU A 31 -11.93 -2.35 -6.03
N ALA A 32 -10.90 -1.99 -6.80
CA ALA A 32 -10.95 -2.05 -8.25
C ALA A 32 -11.11 -3.50 -8.74
N LEU A 33 -10.43 -4.45 -8.10
CA LEU A 33 -10.58 -5.88 -8.36
C LEU A 33 -11.98 -6.38 -8.00
N TYR A 34 -12.54 -5.96 -6.86
CA TYR A 34 -13.91 -6.31 -6.46
C TYR A 34 -14.96 -5.80 -7.46
N ASN A 35 -14.83 -4.55 -7.90
CA ASN A 35 -15.80 -3.92 -8.80
C ASN A 35 -15.72 -4.41 -10.25
N SER A 36 -14.51 -4.70 -10.73
CA SER A 36 -14.29 -5.01 -12.15
C SER A 36 -13.94 -6.47 -12.44
N GLY A 37 -13.54 -7.24 -11.42
CA GLY A 37 -12.98 -8.58 -11.55
C GLY A 37 -11.62 -8.63 -12.25
N LYS A 38 -10.97 -7.48 -12.48
CA LYS A 38 -9.72 -7.36 -13.24
C LYS A 38 -8.58 -6.84 -12.38
N ILE A 39 -7.38 -7.30 -12.68
CA ILE A 39 -6.16 -6.79 -12.06
C ILE A 39 -6.03 -5.30 -12.41
N PRO A 40 -5.92 -4.41 -11.40
CA PRO A 40 -6.02 -2.98 -11.60
C PRO A 40 -4.71 -2.33 -12.07
N PHE A 41 -3.56 -2.96 -11.84
CA PHE A 41 -2.25 -2.43 -12.21
C PHE A 41 -1.45 -3.42 -13.04
N GLN A 42 -0.55 -2.88 -13.85
CA GLN A 42 0.29 -3.68 -14.73
C GLN A 42 1.59 -4.04 -14.01
N ARG A 43 2.60 -3.17 -14.04
CA ARG A 43 3.92 -3.48 -13.49
C ARG A 43 4.32 -2.58 -12.32
N LEU A 44 4.72 -3.20 -11.22
CA LEU A 44 5.48 -2.58 -10.13
C LEU A 44 6.94 -3.04 -10.21
N GLN A 45 7.85 -2.12 -10.52
CA GLN A 45 9.29 -2.36 -10.56
C GLN A 45 9.95 -1.74 -9.35
N PHE A 46 10.38 -2.55 -8.39
CA PHE A 46 11.31 -2.11 -7.35
C PHE A 46 12.67 -1.86 -7.99
N LEU A 47 13.23 -0.67 -7.76
CA LEU A 47 14.59 -0.32 -8.17
C LEU A 47 15.39 0.03 -6.91
N VAL A 48 16.15 -0.94 -6.41
CA VAL A 48 16.97 -0.74 -5.21
C VAL A 48 18.30 -0.15 -5.63
N ARG A 49 18.54 1.09 -5.24
CA ARG A 49 19.73 1.87 -5.51
C ARG A 49 20.81 1.53 -4.49
N ASP A 50 22.06 1.58 -4.92
CA ASP A 50 23.22 1.46 -4.05
C ASP A 50 23.18 0.17 -3.20
N TRP A 51 22.78 -0.95 -3.81
CA TRP A 51 22.73 -2.26 -3.16
C TRP A 51 24.13 -2.63 -2.63
N MET A 52 24.24 -2.83 -1.31
CA MET A 52 25.53 -2.99 -0.63
C MET A 52 25.96 -4.45 -0.43
N ASN A 53 25.06 -5.43 -0.67
CA ASN A 53 25.28 -6.83 -0.30
C ASN A 53 25.31 -7.79 -1.53
N PRO A 54 26.28 -7.66 -2.45
CA PRO A 54 26.37 -8.51 -3.65
C PRO A 54 26.62 -10.00 -3.34
N ASP A 55 27.01 -10.32 -2.10
CA ASP A 55 27.17 -11.69 -1.61
C ASP A 55 25.83 -12.33 -1.23
N GLU A 56 24.88 -11.55 -0.71
CA GLU A 56 23.51 -12.00 -0.41
C GLU A 56 22.73 -12.24 -1.71
N ALA A 57 22.81 -11.27 -2.63
CA ALA A 57 22.20 -11.32 -3.96
C ALA A 57 23.00 -10.48 -4.94
N LYS A 58 23.29 -11.05 -6.12
CA LYS A 58 24.00 -10.35 -7.21
C LYS A 58 23.16 -9.19 -7.75
N TYR A 59 23.81 -8.23 -8.40
CA TYR A 59 23.12 -7.13 -9.05
C TYR A 59 22.19 -7.61 -10.18
N GLY A 60 21.30 -6.72 -10.62
CA GLY A 60 20.37 -6.99 -11.70
C GLY A 60 19.05 -7.60 -11.26
N ALA A 61 18.25 -8.01 -12.25
CA ALA A 61 16.87 -8.49 -12.06
C ALA A 61 16.81 -9.83 -11.29
N ASN A 62 17.74 -10.75 -11.53
CA ASN A 62 17.71 -12.08 -10.90
C ASN A 62 17.93 -12.00 -9.38
N GLY A 63 18.94 -11.23 -8.95
CA GLY A 63 19.16 -11.00 -7.52
C GLY A 63 18.06 -10.15 -6.90
N GLY A 64 17.56 -9.15 -7.64
CA GLY A 64 16.41 -8.35 -7.20
C GLY A 64 15.18 -9.20 -6.93
N GLN A 65 14.83 -10.12 -7.83
CA GLN A 65 13.68 -11.00 -7.62
C GLN A 65 13.85 -11.92 -6.41
N LYS A 66 15.08 -12.39 -6.15
CA LYS A 66 15.40 -13.17 -4.94
C LYS A 66 15.13 -12.34 -3.69
N ILE A 67 15.69 -11.13 -3.61
CA ILE A 67 15.51 -10.24 -2.46
C ILE A 67 14.03 -9.89 -2.28
N LEU A 68 13.33 -9.53 -3.36
CA LEU A 68 11.91 -9.19 -3.29
C LEU A 68 11.07 -10.35 -2.73
N LYS A 69 11.26 -11.57 -3.25
CA LYS A 69 10.58 -12.77 -2.74
C LYS A 69 10.85 -12.98 -1.26
N ASP A 70 12.09 -12.79 -0.80
CA ASP A 70 12.44 -12.94 0.59
C ASP A 70 11.83 -11.84 1.49
N ARG A 71 11.73 -10.60 1.00
CA ARG A 71 11.15 -9.47 1.75
C ARG A 71 9.62 -9.50 1.81
N LEU A 72 8.96 -10.09 0.82
CA LEU A 72 7.50 -10.27 0.77
C LEU A 72 7.00 -11.54 1.50
N LYS A 73 7.89 -12.40 2.02
CA LYS A 73 7.47 -13.50 2.89
C LYS A 73 6.86 -12.98 4.20
N PHE A 74 5.87 -13.72 4.69
CA PHE A 74 5.31 -13.50 6.02
C PHE A 74 6.37 -13.74 7.09
N LYS A 75 6.36 -12.89 8.12
CA LYS A 75 7.15 -13.07 9.34
C LYS A 75 6.21 -13.04 10.54
N ASP A 76 6.50 -13.88 11.53
CA ASP A 76 5.76 -13.89 12.79
C ASP A 76 5.96 -12.57 13.53
N GLY A 77 4.90 -12.08 14.20
CA GLY A 77 4.91 -10.80 14.91
C GLY A 77 4.82 -9.54 14.04
N GLN A 78 4.65 -9.65 12.72
CA GLN A 78 4.42 -8.47 11.85
C GLN A 78 3.09 -7.78 12.16
N HIS A 79 3.09 -6.44 11.99
CA HIS A 79 1.89 -5.61 12.09
C HIS A 79 0.80 -6.09 11.13
N PRO A 80 -0.49 -6.13 11.53
CA PRO A 80 -1.58 -6.62 10.69
C PRO A 80 -1.63 -5.99 9.29
N GLU A 81 -1.40 -4.67 9.19
CA GLU A 81 -1.39 -3.94 7.91
C GLU A 81 -0.32 -4.44 6.94
N LEU A 82 0.85 -4.82 7.45
CA LEU A 82 1.96 -5.32 6.63
C LEU A 82 1.75 -6.78 6.19
N LYS A 83 0.96 -7.55 6.94
CA LYS A 83 0.50 -8.88 6.51
C LYS A 83 -0.55 -8.73 5.42
N PHE A 84 -1.53 -7.85 5.64
CA PHE A 84 -2.56 -7.52 4.67
C PHE A 84 -1.96 -7.07 3.33
N LEU A 85 -0.97 -6.19 3.37
CA LEU A 85 -0.25 -5.74 2.20
C LEU A 85 0.37 -6.90 1.42
N ARG A 86 1.11 -7.79 2.08
CA ARG A 86 1.79 -8.91 1.42
C ARG A 86 0.83 -9.91 0.80
N GLU A 87 -0.33 -10.11 1.43
CA GLU A 87 -1.39 -10.97 0.93
C GLU A 87 -2.03 -10.42 -0.35
N HIS A 88 -2.17 -9.09 -0.46
CA HIS A 88 -2.93 -8.46 -1.54
C HIS A 88 -2.07 -7.79 -2.62
N LEU A 89 -0.79 -7.51 -2.36
CA LEU A 89 0.06 -6.81 -3.31
C LEU A 89 0.15 -7.54 -4.65
N THR A 90 0.33 -8.86 -4.62
CA THR A 90 0.46 -9.69 -5.83
C THR A 90 -0.84 -9.85 -6.62
N SER A 91 -2.01 -9.62 -6.00
CA SER A 91 -3.29 -9.66 -6.71
C SER A 91 -3.64 -8.32 -7.39
N CYS A 92 -2.92 -7.25 -7.02
CA CYS A 92 -3.16 -5.91 -7.55
C CYS A 92 -2.33 -5.59 -8.81
N PHE A 93 -1.24 -6.31 -9.06
CA PHE A 93 -0.32 -6.06 -10.18
C PHE A 93 -0.16 -7.31 -11.07
N ASP A 94 -0.18 -7.14 -12.40
CA ASP A 94 0.13 -8.21 -13.36
C ASP A 94 1.56 -8.71 -13.20
N ASP A 95 2.49 -7.80 -12.88
CA ASP A 95 3.90 -8.10 -12.66
C ASP A 95 4.48 -7.28 -11.51
N ILE A 96 5.23 -7.97 -10.64
CA ILE A 96 6.03 -7.34 -9.58
C ILE A 96 7.45 -7.87 -9.68
N SER A 97 8.35 -6.97 -10.00
CA SER A 97 9.75 -7.27 -10.26
C SER A 97 10.67 -6.35 -9.47
N CYS A 98 11.91 -6.80 -9.27
CA CYS A 98 12.91 -6.03 -8.53
C CYS A 98 14.25 -6.07 -9.25
N PHE A 99 14.97 -4.95 -9.24
CA PHE A 99 16.29 -4.80 -9.83
C PHE A 99 17.23 -4.14 -8.83
N LEU A 100 18.39 -4.76 -8.60
CA LEU A 100 19.41 -4.25 -7.67
C LEU A 100 20.48 -3.50 -8.46
N MET A 101 20.62 -2.20 -8.21
CA MET A 101 21.65 -1.36 -8.80
C MET A 101 22.83 -1.21 -7.83
N PRO A 102 24.08 -1.32 -8.30
CA PRO A 102 25.25 -0.96 -7.51
C PRO A 102 25.30 0.55 -7.24
N HIS A 103 26.21 0.97 -6.36
CA HIS A 103 26.48 2.40 -6.16
C HIS A 103 27.16 2.98 -7.41
N PRO A 104 26.76 4.17 -7.91
CA PRO A 104 27.25 4.73 -9.17
C PRO A 104 28.70 5.24 -9.14
N GLY A 105 29.27 5.42 -7.95
CA GLY A 105 30.63 5.87 -7.71
C GLY A 105 30.68 7.16 -6.91
N LEU A 106 31.76 7.40 -6.16
CA LEU A 106 31.89 8.60 -5.33
C LEU A 106 32.18 9.87 -6.15
N LYS A 107 32.68 9.69 -7.38
CA LYS A 107 33.13 10.77 -8.29
C LYS A 107 32.00 11.67 -8.79
N ILE A 108 30.73 11.31 -8.56
CA ILE A 108 29.56 11.99 -9.12
C ILE A 108 28.74 12.79 -8.09
N ARG A 109 29.19 12.88 -6.82
CA ARG A 109 28.36 13.33 -5.70
C ARG A 109 28.01 14.82 -5.65
N GLN A 110 28.67 15.70 -6.41
CA GLN A 110 28.44 17.15 -6.25
C GLN A 110 28.22 17.92 -7.56
N ASN A 111 28.68 17.43 -8.72
CA ASN A 111 28.46 18.09 -10.03
C ASN A 111 28.64 17.09 -11.18
N PHE A 112 27.71 16.14 -11.33
CA PHE A 112 27.77 15.17 -12.41
C PHE A 112 27.25 15.75 -13.72
N ASP A 113 28.07 15.71 -14.77
CA ASP A 113 27.76 16.24 -16.10
C ASP A 113 27.26 15.16 -17.09
N GLY A 114 26.90 13.98 -16.58
CA GLY A 114 26.38 12.87 -17.40
C GLY A 114 27.44 12.00 -18.04
N ARG A 115 28.74 12.28 -17.87
CA ARG A 115 29.81 11.47 -18.49
C ARG A 115 29.86 10.05 -17.91
N LEU A 116 29.60 9.05 -18.76
CA LEU A 116 29.66 7.64 -18.41
C LEU A 116 31.04 7.19 -17.91
N SER A 117 32.13 7.84 -18.32
CA SER A 117 33.48 7.51 -17.85
C SER A 117 33.71 7.74 -16.36
N LEU A 118 32.88 8.57 -15.71
CA LEU A 118 32.97 8.85 -14.28
C LEU A 118 32.19 7.85 -13.42
N LEU A 119 31.37 6.99 -14.05
CA LEU A 119 30.58 5.97 -13.38
C LEU A 119 31.41 4.70 -13.18
N GLU A 120 31.15 4.00 -12.07
CA GLU A 120 31.77 2.70 -11.82
C GLU A 120 31.41 1.69 -12.93
N PRO A 121 32.34 0.79 -13.32
CA PRO A 121 32.09 -0.18 -14.39
C PRO A 121 30.85 -1.05 -14.15
N GLU A 122 30.67 -1.56 -12.92
CA GLU A 122 29.53 -2.42 -12.56
C GLU A 122 28.20 -1.67 -12.71
N PHE A 123 28.16 -0.39 -12.33
CA PHE A 123 26.97 0.45 -12.52
C PHE A 123 26.60 0.60 -13.98
N ARG A 124 27.59 0.78 -14.86
CA ARG A 124 27.35 0.90 -16.29
C ARG A 124 26.82 -0.41 -16.88
N THR A 125 27.39 -1.54 -16.50
CA THR A 125 26.93 -2.85 -16.93
C THR A 125 25.47 -3.06 -16.54
N GLU A 126 25.12 -2.79 -15.29
CA GLU A 126 23.74 -2.98 -14.84
C GLU A 126 22.77 -1.95 -15.42
N LEU A 127 23.22 -0.73 -15.68
CA LEU A 127 22.41 0.26 -16.40
C LEU A 127 22.12 -0.19 -17.85
N GLN A 128 23.09 -0.82 -18.52
CA GLN A 128 22.92 -1.42 -19.86
C GLN A 128 21.94 -2.59 -19.85
N ASN A 129 21.77 -3.29 -18.73
CA ASN A 129 20.76 -4.33 -18.55
C ASN A 129 19.38 -3.74 -18.20
N LEU A 130 19.34 -2.76 -17.30
CA LEU A 130 18.12 -2.16 -16.78
C LEU A 130 17.33 -1.42 -17.86
N VAL A 131 18.00 -0.58 -18.65
CA VAL A 131 17.32 0.31 -19.60
C VAL A 131 16.54 -0.48 -20.66
N PRO A 132 17.11 -1.48 -21.37
CA PRO A 132 16.34 -2.32 -22.29
C PRO A 132 15.25 -3.14 -21.60
N MET A 133 15.50 -3.66 -20.39
CA MET A 133 14.49 -4.39 -19.63
C MET A 133 13.23 -3.55 -19.40
N LEU A 134 13.37 -2.23 -19.21
CA LEU A 134 12.25 -1.33 -18.98
C LEU A 134 11.68 -0.70 -20.25
N LEU A 135 12.52 -0.39 -21.24
CA LEU A 135 12.17 0.50 -22.35
C LEU A 135 12.29 -0.13 -23.74
N ALA A 136 12.75 -1.38 -23.85
CA ALA A 136 12.76 -2.06 -25.15
C ALA A 136 11.31 -2.15 -25.68
N PRO A 137 11.07 -1.92 -26.98
CA PRO A 137 9.72 -1.86 -27.55
C PRO A 137 8.83 -3.06 -27.20
N GLU A 138 9.42 -4.26 -27.13
CA GLU A 138 8.77 -5.50 -26.74
C GLU A 138 8.30 -5.56 -25.27
N ASN A 139 8.89 -4.73 -24.40
CA ASN A 139 8.55 -4.62 -22.98
C ASN A 139 7.59 -3.45 -22.68
N LEU A 140 7.30 -2.60 -23.66
CA LEU A 140 6.39 -1.48 -23.51
C LEU A 140 4.94 -1.96 -23.60
N VAL A 141 4.26 -2.04 -22.44
CA VAL A 141 2.85 -2.40 -22.37
C VAL A 141 1.99 -1.23 -22.86
N PHE A 142 1.27 -1.42 -23.96
CA PHE A 142 0.27 -0.46 -24.45
C PHE A 142 -1.03 -0.59 -23.65
N MET A 143 -1.46 0.53 -23.04
CA MET A 143 -2.79 0.64 -22.43
C MET A 143 -3.84 0.67 -23.55
N GLY A 144 -4.61 -0.41 -23.72
CA GLY A 144 -5.83 -0.34 -24.51
C GLY A 144 -6.93 0.39 -23.74
N ASP A 145 -7.35 1.57 -24.22
CA ASP A 145 -8.58 2.37 -23.99
C ASP A 145 -9.29 2.38 -22.61
N LYS A 146 -8.67 1.91 -21.52
CA LYS A 146 -9.35 1.76 -20.21
C LYS A 146 -8.47 2.17 -19.03
N LEU A 147 -7.91 3.37 -19.07
CA LEU A 147 -7.41 4.00 -17.85
C LEU A 147 -8.60 4.62 -17.09
N PRO A 148 -8.88 4.21 -15.85
CA PRO A 148 -9.79 4.97 -14.99
C PRO A 148 -9.18 6.35 -14.71
N GLU A 149 -9.96 7.42 -14.83
CA GLU A 149 -9.44 8.77 -14.67
C GLU A 149 -8.83 8.99 -13.27
N PRO A 150 -7.71 9.73 -13.14
CA PRO A 150 -7.05 10.02 -11.87
C PRO A 150 -7.95 10.61 -10.78
N LYS A 151 -8.99 11.35 -11.19
CA LYS A 151 -10.00 11.93 -10.28
C LYS A 151 -10.93 10.86 -9.71
N MET A 152 -11.38 9.90 -10.51
CA MET A 152 -12.18 8.76 -10.02
C MET A 152 -11.37 7.91 -9.06
N LEU A 153 -10.07 7.75 -9.30
CA LEU A 153 -9.17 6.99 -8.46
C LEU A 153 -9.05 7.60 -7.05
N LEU A 154 -8.66 8.88 -6.92
CA LEU A 154 -8.48 9.50 -5.61
C LEU A 154 -9.81 9.51 -4.83
N ALA A 155 -10.92 9.81 -5.50
CA ALA A 155 -12.25 9.80 -4.90
C ALA A 155 -12.67 8.40 -4.46
N ALA A 156 -12.55 7.37 -5.33
CA ALA A 156 -12.91 6.00 -4.98
C ALA A 156 -12.03 5.43 -3.86
N THR A 157 -10.75 5.80 -3.81
CA THR A 157 -9.85 5.35 -2.74
C THR A 157 -10.12 6.07 -1.42
N ALA A 158 -10.45 7.36 -1.49
CA ALA A 158 -10.88 8.12 -0.34
C ALA A 158 -12.19 7.55 0.22
N GLU A 159 -13.22 7.37 -0.61
CA GLU A 159 -14.51 6.79 -0.21
C GLU A 159 -14.35 5.41 0.42
N ALA A 160 -13.54 4.54 -0.18
CA ALA A 160 -13.43 3.18 0.31
C ALA A 160 -12.53 3.01 1.53
N SER A 161 -11.45 3.78 1.66
CA SER A 161 -10.67 3.79 2.91
C SER A 161 -11.51 4.32 4.08
N ASN A 162 -12.32 5.36 3.85
CA ASN A 162 -13.27 5.85 4.85
C ASN A 162 -14.38 4.84 5.13
N LEU A 163 -14.91 4.14 4.12
CA LEU A 163 -15.94 3.12 4.29
C LEU A 163 -15.41 1.91 5.09
N ALA A 164 -14.21 1.42 4.79
CA ALA A 164 -13.61 0.31 5.53
C ALA A 164 -13.33 0.68 7.00
N ALA A 165 -12.83 1.90 7.24
CA ALA A 165 -12.66 2.40 8.60
C ALA A 165 -14.01 2.53 9.34
N PHE A 166 -15.04 3.00 8.63
CA PHE A 166 -16.40 3.14 9.14
C PHE A 166 -17.01 1.79 9.53
N GLU A 167 -16.95 0.80 8.63
CA GLU A 167 -17.51 -0.54 8.87
C GLU A 167 -16.82 -1.22 10.06
N ALA A 168 -15.48 -1.16 10.10
CA ALA A 168 -14.74 -1.76 11.21
C ALA A 168 -15.05 -1.10 12.57
N ALA A 169 -15.23 0.23 12.60
CA ALA A 169 -15.61 0.94 13.83
C ALA A 169 -17.03 0.58 14.27
N LYS A 170 -17.96 0.47 13.32
CA LYS A 170 -19.35 0.06 13.57
C LYS A 170 -19.44 -1.39 14.07
N ASP A 171 -18.66 -2.29 13.49
CA ASP A 171 -18.62 -3.70 13.90
C ASP A 171 -18.17 -3.85 15.36
N ILE A 172 -17.18 -3.05 15.80
CA ILE A 172 -16.78 -3.00 17.21
C ILE A 172 -17.94 -2.61 18.11
N TYR A 173 -18.67 -1.54 17.75
CA TYR A 173 -19.83 -1.11 18.52
C TYR A 173 -20.90 -2.22 18.63
N ILE A 174 -21.26 -2.83 17.50
CA ILE A 174 -22.28 -3.89 17.44
C ILE A 174 -21.85 -5.09 18.28
N GLN A 175 -20.61 -5.55 18.14
CA GLN A 175 -20.11 -6.70 18.89
C GLN A 175 -20.14 -6.45 20.40
N GLU A 176 -19.61 -5.30 20.84
CA GLU A 176 -19.53 -4.98 22.27
C GLU A 176 -20.89 -4.72 22.91
N ILE A 177 -21.80 -4.02 22.21
CA ILE A 177 -23.14 -3.74 22.75
C ILE A 177 -23.99 -5.01 22.80
N GLU A 178 -23.90 -5.88 21.79
CA GLU A 178 -24.58 -7.17 21.81
C GLU A 178 -24.05 -8.08 22.90
N GLU A 179 -22.74 -8.14 23.10
CA GLU A 179 -22.12 -8.92 24.16
C GLU A 179 -22.55 -8.41 25.54
N PHE A 180 -22.58 -7.08 25.73
CA PHE A 180 -23.09 -6.49 26.95
C PHE A 180 -24.55 -6.84 27.20
N CYS A 181 -25.42 -6.76 26.18
CA CYS A 181 -26.83 -7.12 26.28
C CYS A 181 -27.05 -8.62 26.55
N LYS A 182 -26.27 -9.50 25.92
CA LYS A 182 -26.34 -10.96 26.18
C LYS A 182 -25.96 -11.31 27.61
N ASN A 183 -24.99 -10.59 28.18
CA ASN A 183 -24.48 -10.84 29.53
C ASN A 183 -25.32 -10.19 30.65
N ASN A 184 -26.28 -9.32 30.32
CA ASN A 184 -27.09 -8.59 31.29
C ASN A 184 -28.58 -8.73 30.97
N SER A 185 -29.26 -9.68 31.60
CA SER A 185 -30.69 -9.98 31.38
C SER A 185 -31.65 -9.00 32.06
N HIS A 186 -31.18 -8.16 32.98
CA HIS A 186 -31.96 -7.13 33.68
C HIS A 186 -31.29 -5.76 33.55
N LEU A 187 -31.30 -5.21 32.33
CA LEU A 187 -30.73 -3.90 32.06
C LEU A 187 -31.65 -2.78 32.56
N ASN A 188 -31.09 -1.85 33.32
CA ASN A 188 -31.72 -0.56 33.56
C ASN A 188 -31.30 0.42 32.44
N ALA A 189 -32.17 1.37 32.10
CA ALA A 189 -31.92 2.29 30.99
C ALA A 189 -30.65 3.15 31.19
N SER A 190 -30.32 3.47 32.45
CA SER A 190 -29.14 4.29 32.78
C SER A 190 -27.83 3.56 32.50
N ALA A 191 -27.68 2.30 32.90
CA ALA A 191 -26.45 1.53 32.69
C ALA A 191 -26.28 1.17 31.21
N LEU A 192 -27.38 0.95 30.49
CA LEU A 192 -27.32 0.76 29.04
C LEU A 192 -26.84 2.03 28.34
N GLN A 193 -27.35 3.20 28.74
CA GLN A 193 -26.93 4.49 28.17
C GLN A 193 -25.45 4.79 28.46
N GLU A 194 -24.99 4.62 29.70
CA GLU A 194 -23.57 4.83 30.05
C GLU A 194 -22.66 3.89 29.26
N LYS A 195 -23.08 2.63 29.07
CA LYS A 195 -22.29 1.67 28.31
C LYS A 195 -22.31 1.97 26.81
N HIS A 196 -23.46 2.40 26.27
CA HIS A 196 -23.59 2.89 24.91
C HIS A 196 -22.63 4.06 24.66
N ASP A 197 -22.64 5.09 25.50
CA ASP A 197 -21.79 6.27 25.35
C ASP A 197 -20.29 5.90 25.35
N PHE A 198 -19.90 4.97 26.23
CA PHE A 198 -18.53 4.47 26.31
C PHE A 198 -18.11 3.72 25.03
N ILE A 199 -18.90 2.75 24.57
CA ILE A 199 -18.57 1.96 23.37
C ILE A 199 -18.60 2.86 22.12
N LYS A 200 -19.54 3.80 22.06
CA LYS A 200 -19.61 4.82 20.99
C LYS A 200 -18.31 5.62 20.92
N GLU A 201 -17.81 6.13 22.05
CA GLU A 201 -16.55 6.88 22.07
C GLU A 201 -15.37 6.02 21.61
N GLN A 202 -15.33 4.75 22.02
CA GLN A 202 -14.32 3.79 21.57
C GLN A 202 -14.37 3.55 20.05
N ALA A 203 -15.55 3.33 19.48
CA ALA A 203 -15.73 3.17 18.03
C ALA A 203 -15.31 4.43 17.26
N ILE A 204 -15.64 5.63 17.76
CA ILE A 204 -15.23 6.90 17.16
C ILE A 204 -13.71 7.07 17.22
N ASN A 205 -13.07 6.71 18.34
CA ASN A 205 -11.63 6.81 18.49
C ASN A 205 -10.89 5.83 17.57
N GLU A 206 -11.42 4.62 17.41
CA GLU A 206 -10.91 3.65 16.43
C GLU A 206 -11.02 4.21 15.00
N PHE A 207 -12.18 4.76 14.63
CA PHE A 207 -12.35 5.40 13.32
C PHE A 207 -11.33 6.51 13.11
N LYS A 208 -11.11 7.38 14.11
CA LYS A 208 -10.13 8.48 14.05
C LYS A 208 -8.69 7.98 13.94
N GLY A 209 -8.34 6.92 14.66
CA GLY A 209 -7.00 6.34 14.71
C GLY A 209 -6.54 5.66 13.43
N LYS A 210 -7.48 5.15 12.60
CA LYS A 210 -7.15 4.54 11.32
C LYS A 210 -6.68 5.56 10.29
N PHE A 211 -5.68 5.20 9.49
CA PHE A 211 -5.29 6.01 8.34
C PHE A 211 -6.45 6.07 7.32
N LYS A 212 -6.82 7.29 6.88
CA LYS A 212 -7.93 7.54 5.95
C LYS A 212 -7.48 8.52 4.86
N MET A 213 -7.88 8.28 3.62
CA MET A 213 -7.59 9.15 2.47
C MET A 213 -8.75 10.10 2.18
N GLY A 214 -8.47 11.23 1.53
CA GLY A 214 -9.47 12.24 1.16
C GLY A 214 -9.28 13.56 1.90
N ASP A 215 -10.14 14.51 1.61
CA ASP A 215 -10.17 15.79 2.31
C ASP A 215 -10.86 15.66 3.68
N GLU A 216 -10.64 16.65 4.55
CA GLU A 216 -11.25 16.67 5.89
C GLU A 216 -12.78 16.65 5.82
N ALA A 217 -13.38 17.20 4.76
CA ALA A 217 -14.82 17.21 4.55
C ALA A 217 -15.38 15.79 4.37
N LEU A 218 -14.77 14.97 3.52
CA LEU A 218 -15.19 13.58 3.32
C LEU A 218 -15.02 12.78 4.61
N ILE A 219 -13.86 12.86 5.25
CA ILE A 219 -13.58 12.13 6.51
C ILE A 219 -14.60 12.53 7.59
N LYS A 220 -14.92 13.82 7.69
CA LYS A 220 -15.93 14.32 8.63
C LYS A 220 -17.32 13.76 8.33
N SER A 221 -17.72 13.69 7.07
CA SER A 221 -19.04 13.14 6.68
C SER A 221 -19.22 11.67 7.10
N TYR A 222 -18.19 10.83 7.01
CA TYR A 222 -18.25 9.44 7.47
C TYR A 222 -18.29 9.33 9.00
N ASN A 223 -17.58 10.21 9.72
CA ASN A 223 -17.65 10.26 11.18
C ASN A 223 -19.04 10.71 11.68
N GLU A 224 -19.62 11.74 11.06
CA GLU A 224 -20.98 12.19 11.36
C GLU A 224 -22.00 11.07 11.08
N ARG A 225 -21.83 10.36 9.96
CA ARG A 225 -22.65 9.19 9.64
C ARG A 225 -22.49 8.06 10.67
N LEU A 226 -21.27 7.80 11.16
CA LEU A 226 -21.01 6.77 12.17
C LEU A 226 -21.72 7.09 13.47
N GLN A 227 -21.61 8.35 13.94
CA GLN A 227 -22.32 8.82 15.12
C GLN A 227 -23.83 8.63 14.97
N HIS A 228 -24.37 9.04 13.83
CA HIS A 228 -25.80 8.90 13.56
C HIS A 228 -26.27 7.44 13.51
N GLU A 229 -25.51 6.52 12.89
CA GLU A 229 -25.90 5.10 12.83
C GLU A 229 -25.77 4.39 14.18
N VAL A 230 -24.78 4.76 15.00
CA VAL A 230 -24.63 4.24 16.36
C VAL A 230 -25.75 4.76 17.28
N ASP A 231 -26.14 6.03 17.14
CA ASP A 231 -27.18 6.67 17.96
C ASP A 231 -28.59 6.17 17.67
N ASN A 232 -28.83 5.58 16.49
CA ASN A 232 -30.14 5.11 16.04
C ASN A 232 -30.28 3.57 16.03
N GLN A 233 -29.34 2.84 16.62
CA GLN A 233 -29.42 1.38 16.82
C GLN A 233 -30.13 1.03 18.12
#